data_AF-A0A486W268-F1
#
_entry.id   AF-A0A486W268-F1
#
_cell.length_a   1.000
_cell.length_b   1.000
_cell.length_c   1.000
_cell.angle_alpha   90.00
_cell.angle_beta   90.00
_cell.angle_gamma   90.00
#
_symmetry.space_group_name_H-M   'P 1'
#
loop_
_entity.id
_entity.type
_entity.pdbx_description
1 polymer ?
#
loop_
_entity_poly.entity_id
_entity_poly.type
_entity_poly.pdbx_seq_one_letter_code
_entity_poly.pdbx_strand_id
1 'polypeptide(L)'
;MPAEQRLAERQLKTKPLLKSLESWLREKMKTLSRHSELAKAFAYVLNQWPALTYYADDGWAEADNNLAENALRMVSLGRKNSYDLCQKFRP
;
A
#
# COMPACT_ATOMS: atom_id res chain seq x y z
N MET A 1 -16.15 -7.78 -15.98
CA MET A 1 -16.06 -9.15 -15.41
C MET A 1 -16.86 -9.20 -14.11
N PRO A 2 -17.66 -10.25 -13.89
CA PRO A 2 -18.26 -10.54 -12.59
C PRO A 2 -17.21 -10.65 -11.48
N ALA A 3 -17.58 -10.28 -10.26
CA ALA A 3 -16.67 -10.29 -9.10
C ALA A 3 -16.03 -11.67 -8.86
N GLU A 4 -16.80 -12.74 -9.04
CA GLU A 4 -16.33 -14.13 -8.89
C GLU A 4 -15.26 -14.53 -9.91
N GLN A 5 -15.42 -14.12 -11.18
CA GLN A 5 -14.41 -14.39 -12.21
C GLN A 5 -13.11 -13.62 -11.94
N ARG A 6 -13.22 -12.36 -11.48
CA ARG A 6 -12.04 -11.58 -11.05
C ARG A 6 -11.33 -12.23 -9.87
N LEU A 7 -12.09 -12.70 -8.88
CA LEU A 7 -11.54 -13.39 -7.72
C LEU A 7 -10.81 -14.67 -8.12
N ALA A 8 -11.43 -15.51 -8.95
CA ALA A 8 -10.82 -16.75 -9.42
C ALA A 8 -9.50 -16.49 -10.17
N GLU A 9 -9.46 -15.47 -11.04
CA GLU A 9 -8.24 -15.10 -11.75
C GLU A 9 -7.15 -14.57 -10.82
N ARG A 10 -7.52 -13.73 -9.83
CA ARG A 10 -6.59 -13.21 -8.82
C ARG A 10 -6.05 -14.32 -7.91
N GLN A 11 -6.87 -15.29 -7.52
CA GLN A 11 -6.43 -16.44 -6.74
C GLN A 11 -5.48 -17.35 -7.54
N LEU A 12 -5.74 -17.53 -8.84
CA LEU A 12 -4.92 -18.38 -9.68
C LEU A 12 -3.57 -17.73 -10.03
N LYS A 13 -3.56 -16.44 -10.38
CA LYS A 13 -2.39 -15.74 -10.92
C LYS A 13 -1.69 -14.85 -9.89
N THR A 14 -2.45 -14.08 -9.13
CA THR A 14 -1.91 -13.02 -8.25
C THR A 14 -1.47 -13.55 -6.90
N LYS A 15 -2.25 -14.42 -6.24
CA LYS A 15 -1.87 -15.05 -4.96
C LYS A 15 -0.50 -15.74 -4.96
N PRO A 16 -0.11 -16.57 -5.95
CA PRO A 16 1.21 -17.19 -5.94
C PRO A 16 2.33 -16.16 -6.09
N LEU A 17 2.14 -15.09 -6.87
CA LEU A 17 3.11 -14.00 -7.01
C LEU A 17 3.26 -13.22 -5.71
N LEU A 18 2.16 -12.90 -5.04
CA LEU A 18 2.19 -12.24 -3.72
C LEU A 18 2.94 -13.11 -2.71
N LYS A 19 2.64 -14.41 -2.64
CA LYS A 19 3.35 -15.33 -1.74
C LYS A 19 4.85 -15.40 -2.04
N SER A 20 5.23 -15.42 -3.33
CA SER A 20 6.64 -15.40 -3.75
C SER A 20 7.32 -14.10 -3.32
N LEU A 21 6.64 -12.95 -3.48
CA LEU A 21 7.16 -11.64 -3.07
C LEU A 21 7.32 -11.56 -1.55
N GLU A 22 6.36 -12.07 -0.78
CA GLU A 22 6.44 -12.12 0.68
C GLU A 22 7.65 -12.92 1.14
N SER A 23 7.84 -14.11 0.57
CA SER A 23 8.96 -14.98 0.88
C SER A 23 10.29 -14.27 0.58
N TRP A 24 10.39 -13.66 -0.60
CA TRP A 24 11.59 -12.93 -1.00
C TRP A 24 11.89 -11.75 -0.07
N LEU A 25 10.88 -10.97 0.32
CA LEU A 25 11.03 -9.87 1.28
C LEU A 25 11.55 -10.36 2.63
N ARG A 26 10.98 -11.46 3.14
CA ARG A 26 11.39 -12.09 4.41
C ARG A 26 12.81 -12.64 4.34
N GLU A 27 13.21 -13.23 3.22
CA GLU A 27 14.58 -13.70 2.99
C GLU A 27 15.57 -12.55 2.91
N LYS A 28 15.25 -11.49 2.14
CA LYS A 28 16.11 -10.30 2.05
C LYS A 28 16.26 -9.61 3.40
N MET A 29 15.21 -9.56 4.20
CA MET A 29 15.30 -9.02 5.57
C MET A 29 16.34 -9.72 6.44
N LYS A 30 16.58 -11.03 6.26
CA LYS A 30 17.62 -11.75 7.01
C LYS A 30 19.04 -11.31 6.65
N THR A 31 19.22 -10.80 5.43
CA THR A 31 20.52 -10.35 4.91
C THR A 31 20.81 -8.87 5.20
N LEU A 32 19.79 -8.10 5.57
CA LEU A 32 19.91 -6.67 5.82
C LEU A 32 20.26 -6.38 7.28
N SER A 33 21.11 -5.38 7.49
CA SER A 33 21.37 -4.84 8.84
C SER A 33 20.09 -4.21 9.41
N ARG A 34 19.86 -4.42 10.70
CA ARG A 34 18.72 -3.85 11.46
C ARG A 34 18.59 -2.33 11.36
N HIS A 35 19.69 -1.63 11.10
CA HIS A 35 19.72 -0.16 11.00
C HIS A 35 19.55 0.34 9.57
N SER A 36 19.40 -0.55 8.58
CA SER A 36 19.16 -0.13 7.21
C SER A 36 17.75 0.46 7.06
N GLU A 37 17.66 1.62 6.42
CA GLU A 37 16.38 2.21 6.01
C GLU A 37 15.57 1.25 5.13
N LEU A 38 16.24 0.41 4.34
CA LEU A 38 15.60 -0.63 3.53
C LEU A 38 14.95 -1.72 4.40
N ALA A 39 15.59 -2.12 5.50
CA ALA A 39 15.01 -3.07 6.44
C ALA A 39 13.76 -2.51 7.13
N LYS A 40 13.77 -1.20 7.47
CA LYS A 40 12.59 -0.51 8.00
C LYS A 40 11.44 -0.48 7.00
N ALA A 41 11.73 -0.17 5.73
CA ALA A 41 10.74 -0.17 4.66
C ALA A 41 10.13 -1.57 4.46
N PHE A 42 10.95 -2.62 4.43
CA PHE A 42 10.47 -4.01 4.31
C PHE A 42 9.64 -4.43 5.52
N ALA A 43 10.05 -4.07 6.74
CA ALA A 43 9.27 -4.33 7.94
C ALA A 43 7.90 -3.62 7.90
N TYR A 44 7.86 -2.37 7.42
CA TYR A 44 6.60 -1.64 7.24
C TYR A 44 5.67 -2.34 6.22
N VAL A 45 6.19 -2.72 5.06
CA VAL A 45 5.43 -3.47 4.04
C VAL A 45 4.89 -4.78 4.60
N LEU A 46 5.71 -5.56 5.31
CA LEU A 46 5.29 -6.83 5.91
C LEU A 46 4.26 -6.65 7.02
N ASN A 47 4.30 -5.53 7.76
CA ASN A 47 3.29 -5.20 8.77
C ASN A 47 1.94 -4.85 8.13
N GLN A 48 1.94 -4.25 6.95
CA GLN A 48 0.73 -3.91 6.17
C GLN A 48 0.31 -5.02 5.20
N TRP A 49 0.99 -6.16 5.19
CA TRP A 49 0.78 -7.24 4.24
C TRP A 49 -0.67 -7.78 4.19
N PRO A 50 -1.38 -7.95 5.31
CA PRO A 50 -2.78 -8.39 5.26
C PRO A 50 -3.68 -7.42 4.50
N ALA A 51 -3.45 -6.11 4.65
CA ALA A 51 -4.21 -5.08 3.93
C ALA A 51 -3.83 -5.05 2.44
N LEU A 52 -2.54 -5.17 2.12
CA LEU A 52 -2.04 -5.18 0.74
C LEU A 52 -2.53 -6.39 -0.08
N THR A 53 -2.76 -7.52 0.58
CA THR A 53 -3.17 -8.77 -0.09
C THR A 53 -4.68 -8.99 -0.08
N TYR A 54 -5.44 -8.19 0.67
CA TYR A 54 -6.89 -8.30 0.82
C TYR A 54 -7.64 -8.31 -0.53
N TYR A 55 -7.23 -7.47 -1.49
CA TYR A 55 -7.91 -7.39 -2.79
C TYR A 55 -7.81 -8.68 -3.63
N ALA A 56 -6.83 -9.53 -3.33
CA ALA A 56 -6.68 -10.82 -4.00
C ALA A 56 -7.61 -11.90 -3.41
N ASP A 57 -8.16 -11.65 -2.23
CA ASP A 57 -9.12 -12.52 -1.53
C ASP A 57 -10.58 -12.02 -1.66
N ASP A 58 -10.80 -10.78 -2.09
CA ASP A 58 -12.12 -10.20 -2.33
C ASP A 58 -12.29 -9.73 -3.78
N GLY A 59 -13.27 -10.29 -4.49
CA GLY A 59 -13.59 -9.95 -5.89
C GLY A 59 -14.26 -8.59 -6.08
N TRP A 60 -14.71 -7.96 -4.98
CA TRP A 60 -15.27 -6.61 -4.95
C TRP A 60 -14.24 -5.54 -4.59
N ALA A 61 -13.17 -5.93 -3.93
CA ALA A 61 -12.08 -5.02 -3.62
C ALA A 61 -11.33 -4.62 -4.90
N GLU A 62 -11.09 -3.33 -5.03
CA GLU A 62 -10.24 -2.80 -6.09
C GLU A 62 -8.77 -3.04 -5.75
N ALA A 63 -7.97 -3.36 -6.78
CA ALA A 63 -6.54 -3.61 -6.61
C ALA A 63 -5.74 -2.32 -6.42
N ASP A 64 -6.32 -1.18 -6.77
CA ASP A 64 -5.72 0.13 -6.63
C ASP A 64 -6.32 0.90 -5.45
N ASN A 65 -5.49 1.76 -4.86
CA ASN A 65 -5.90 2.64 -3.76
C ASN A 65 -6.30 4.03 -4.28
N ASN A 66 -6.59 4.17 -5.58
CA ASN A 66 -6.77 5.47 -6.23
C ASN A 66 -7.91 6.28 -5.60
N LEU A 67 -8.96 5.61 -5.14
CA LEU A 67 -10.08 6.22 -4.42
C LEU A 67 -9.65 6.84 -3.09
N ALA A 68 -8.89 6.11 -2.28
CA ALA A 68 -8.42 6.64 -0.99
C ALA A 68 -7.35 7.72 -1.20
N GLU A 69 -6.47 7.58 -2.19
CA GLU A 69 -5.48 8.59 -2.55
C GLU A 69 -6.14 9.88 -3.04
N ASN A 70 -7.18 9.79 -3.88
CA ASN A 70 -7.96 10.95 -4.31
C ASN A 70 -8.70 11.62 -3.14
N ALA A 71 -9.27 10.83 -2.22
CA ALA A 71 -9.90 11.37 -1.02
C ALA A 71 -8.90 12.08 -0.09
N LEU A 72 -7.70 11.52 0.12
CA LEU A 72 -6.63 12.13 0.91
C LEU A 72 -5.97 13.32 0.22
N ARG A 73 -5.97 13.36 -1.12
CA ARG A 73 -5.48 14.50 -1.92
C ARG A 73 -6.28 15.76 -1.60
N MET A 74 -7.60 15.66 -1.44
CA MET A 74 -8.46 16.78 -1.04
C MET A 74 -8.06 17.36 0.33
N VAL A 75 -7.77 16.49 1.30
CA VAL A 75 -7.37 16.90 2.66
C VAL A 75 -5.96 17.51 2.67
N SER A 76 -5.03 16.94 1.90
CA SER A 76 -3.66 17.43 1.77
C SER A 76 -3.59 18.81 1.11
N LEU A 77 -4.43 19.09 0.11
CA LEU A 77 -4.53 20.40 -0.53
C LEU A 77 -5.09 21.47 0.43
N GLY A 78 -6.12 21.14 1.22
CA GLY A 78 -6.68 22.06 2.22
C GLY A 78 -5.66 22.48 3.28
N ARG A 79 -4.80 21.56 3.73
CA ARG A 79 -3.72 21.87 4.68
C ARG A 79 -2.65 22.77 4.08
N LYS A 80 -2.24 22.53 2.83
CA LYS A 80 -1.23 23.36 2.15
C LYS A 80 -1.70 24.82 2.03
N ASN A 81 -2.97 25.05 1.68
CA ASN A 81 -3.55 26.40 1.62
C ASN A 81 -3.61 27.09 3.00
N SER A 82 -3.94 26.35 4.07
CA SER A 82 -3.97 26.89 5.43
C SER A 82 -2.58 27.28 5.94
N TYR A 83 -1.56 26.44 5.70
CA TYR A 83 -0.18 26.76 6.06
C TYR A 83 0.38 27.93 5.25
N ASP A 84 0.09 28.02 3.94
CA ASP A 84 0.53 29.13 3.09
C ASP A 84 -0.09 30.46 3.53
N LEU A 85 -1.40 30.46 3.85
CA LEU A 85 -2.08 31.64 4.40
C LEU A 85 -1.48 32.03 5.76
N CYS A 86 -1.17 31.07 6.63
CA CYS A 86 -0.57 31.34 7.94
C CYS A 86 0.89 31.84 7.84
N GLN A 87 1.65 31.48 6.80
CA GLN A 87 2.96 32.06 6.52
C GLN A 87 2.87 33.48 5.93
N LYS A 88 1.87 33.74 5.08
CA LYS A 88 1.70 35.03 4.39
C LYS A 88 1.14 36.14 5.29
N PHE A 89 0.47 35.77 6.38
CA PHE A 89 -0.09 36.68 7.41
C PHE A 89 0.62 36.58 8.76
N ARG A 90 1.89 36.15 8.77
CA ARG A 90 2.70 36.18 10.00
C ARG A 90 3.19 37.64 10.21
N PRO A 91 2.93 38.27 11.38
CA PRO A 91 3.42 39.62 11.67
C PRO A 91 4.94 39.68 11.76
#